data_AF-A0A9D3Y994-F1
#
_entry.id   AF-A0A9D3Y994-F1
#
_cell.length_a   1.000
_cell.length_b   1.000
_cell.length_c   1.000
_cell.angle_alpha   90.00
_cell.angle_beta   90.00
_cell.angle_gamma   90.00
#
_symmetry.space_group_name_H-M   'P 1'
#
loop_
_entity.id
_entity.type
_entity.pdbx_description
1 polymer ?
#
loop_
_entity_poly.entity_id
_entity_poly.type
_entity_poly.pdbx_seq_one_letter_code
_entity_poly.pdbx_strand_id
1 'polypeptide(L)'
;MHHAFGSAVIIQNTSFEHLPDIKLQIPIQHLNSRNFLPTNQEYDNMQKDFAISLIKVAANHIPFLKNYQDVVPENVWNELTPAGLNQKNHVIPLPVLHRNEQKYDEVVDILDFFEDFLTECYNSAGVDRGTIKTHIGGDQLTRERFSGAKRLRAGGLSAKECFERLSPITFEMFHLLMNYVKLIFKQLYNENSTGELGTMKCEATRIFRTSVNENVNENYDADKDFIVSYVDAYIVEAVMDYFGMDDPLSSPTRHCPLSQTQTKAEKQSWVMIEFCEIVKNYVWAKDEKTSLFKVSGVECM
;
A
#
# COMPACT_ATOMS: atom_id res chain seq x y z
N MET A 1 34.42 8.91 4.50
CA MET A 1 33.36 8.02 4.00
C MET A 1 32.93 8.56 2.65
N HIS A 2 33.09 7.80 1.57
CA HIS A 2 32.67 8.25 0.24
C HIS A 2 31.15 8.10 0.13
N HIS A 3 30.45 9.20 -0.19
CA HIS A 3 29.02 9.17 -0.45
C HIS A 3 28.78 9.08 -1.95
N ALA A 4 27.75 8.33 -2.32
CA ALA A 4 27.31 8.16 -3.69
C ALA A 4 25.79 8.22 -3.71
N PHE A 5 25.25 8.87 -4.74
CA PHE A 5 23.83 9.05 -4.95
C PHE A 5 23.43 8.32 -6.23
N GLY A 6 22.58 7.30 -6.07
CA GLY A 6 21.99 6.55 -7.18
C GLY A 6 20.59 7.07 -7.47
N SER A 7 20.24 7.15 -8.75
CA SER A 7 18.90 7.54 -9.20
C SER A 7 18.52 6.78 -10.46
N ALA A 8 17.24 6.80 -10.79
CA ALA A 8 16.70 6.19 -12.00
C ALA A 8 15.56 7.03 -12.57
N VAL A 9 15.41 7.00 -13.88
CA VAL A 9 14.24 7.53 -14.58
C VAL A 9 13.20 6.44 -14.70
N ILE A 10 11.97 6.75 -14.30
CA ILE A 10 10.82 5.85 -14.45
C ILE A 10 9.95 6.39 -15.57
N ILE A 11 9.91 5.66 -16.69
CA ILE A 11 8.98 5.92 -17.79
C ILE A 11 7.70 5.16 -17.47
N GLN A 12 6.65 5.92 -17.16
CA GLN A 12 5.33 5.38 -16.88
C GLN A 12 4.59 5.07 -18.18
N ASN A 13 4.01 3.88 -18.26
CA ASN A 13 3.21 3.45 -19.43
C ASN A 13 1.71 3.73 -19.24
N THR A 14 1.33 4.36 -18.13
CA THR A 14 -0.06 4.68 -17.78
C THR A 14 -0.34 6.17 -17.99
N SER A 15 -1.47 6.49 -18.64
CA SER A 15 -1.97 7.87 -18.75
C SER A 15 -2.90 8.20 -17.58
N PHE A 16 -2.75 9.40 -17.01
CA PHE A 16 -3.56 9.91 -15.91
C PHE A 16 -4.49 11.06 -16.35
N GLU A 17 -4.53 11.41 -17.64
CA GLU A 17 -5.28 12.55 -18.17
C GLU A 17 -6.80 12.44 -17.95
N HIS A 18 -7.31 11.21 -17.78
CA HIS A 18 -8.71 10.92 -17.53
C HIS A 18 -9.13 11.08 -16.07
N LEU A 19 -8.16 11.22 -15.14
CA LEU A 19 -8.49 11.37 -13.72
C LEU A 19 -9.10 12.76 -13.45
N PRO A 20 -10.12 12.84 -12.60
CA PRO A 20 -10.74 14.11 -12.27
C PRO A 20 -9.78 15.01 -11.47
N ASP A 21 -9.71 16.28 -11.84
CA ASP A 21 -9.09 17.33 -11.02
C ASP A 21 -10.04 17.68 -9.87
N ILE A 22 -9.95 16.91 -8.78
CA ILE A 22 -10.81 17.07 -7.59
C ILE A 22 -10.42 18.36 -6.88
N LYS A 23 -11.22 19.40 -7.09
CA LYS A 23 -11.09 20.68 -6.38
C LYS A 23 -11.43 20.53 -4.90
N LEU A 24 -10.96 21.49 -4.10
CA LEU A 24 -11.29 21.63 -2.68
C LEU A 24 -12.80 21.47 -2.45
N GLN A 25 -13.18 20.41 -1.76
CA GLN A 25 -14.59 20.07 -1.54
C GLN A 25 -15.22 20.92 -0.43
N ILE A 26 -14.42 21.33 0.57
CA ILE A 26 -14.88 22.05 1.75
C ILE A 26 -13.85 23.14 2.13
N PRO A 27 -14.27 24.41 2.33
CA PRO A 27 -13.39 25.44 2.87
C PRO A 27 -12.82 25.06 4.24
N ILE A 28 -11.55 25.39 4.52
CA ILE A 28 -10.87 25.00 5.77
C ILE A 28 -11.63 25.46 7.03
N GLN A 29 -12.31 26.59 6.97
CA GLN A 29 -13.11 27.15 8.07
C GLN A 29 -14.33 26.30 8.42
N HIS A 30 -14.77 25.43 7.51
CA HIS A 30 -15.91 24.52 7.69
C HIS A 30 -15.48 23.07 7.92
N LEU A 31 -14.18 22.78 7.92
CA LEU A 31 -13.67 21.45 8.26
C LEU A 31 -13.78 21.24 9.77
N ASN A 32 -14.48 20.18 10.17
CA ASN A 32 -14.48 19.68 11.54
C ASN A 32 -13.84 18.28 11.60
N SER A 33 -13.60 17.78 12.81
CA SER A 33 -12.94 16.48 13.02
C SER A 33 -13.67 15.31 12.36
N ARG A 34 -15.01 15.36 12.23
CA ARG A 34 -15.78 14.29 11.58
C ARG A 34 -15.53 14.21 10.08
N ASN A 35 -15.10 15.29 9.43
CA ASN A 35 -14.75 15.28 8.01
C ASN A 35 -13.48 14.47 7.71
N PHE A 36 -12.68 14.14 8.73
CA PHE A 36 -11.46 13.33 8.61
C PHE A 36 -11.67 11.88 9.06
N LEU A 37 -12.85 11.55 9.58
CA LEU A 37 -13.19 10.20 9.99
C LEU A 37 -13.99 9.52 8.88
N PRO A 38 -13.79 8.22 8.64
CA PRO A 38 -14.60 7.50 7.68
C PRO A 38 -16.08 7.58 8.03
N THR A 39 -16.89 7.85 7.02
CA THR A 39 -18.36 7.76 7.08
C THR A 39 -18.79 6.30 7.15
N ASN A 40 -20.04 6.05 7.55
CA ASN A 40 -20.60 4.69 7.56
C ASN A 40 -20.54 4.04 6.17
N GLN A 41 -20.75 4.83 5.10
CA GLN A 41 -20.67 4.33 3.73
C GLN A 41 -19.24 3.92 3.35
N GLU A 42 -18.23 4.67 3.82
CA GLU A 42 -16.82 4.32 3.61
C GLU A 42 -16.42 3.08 4.42
N TYR A 43 -16.96 2.92 5.64
CA TYR A 43 -16.79 1.68 6.40
C TYR A 43 -17.39 0.47 5.68
N ASP A 44 -18.61 0.61 5.12
CA ASP A 44 -19.26 -0.46 4.37
C ASP A 44 -18.47 -0.82 3.11
N ASN A 45 -17.87 0.17 2.43
CA ASN A 45 -17.01 -0.07 1.27
C ASN A 45 -15.71 -0.77 1.68
N MET A 46 -15.08 -0.31 2.75
CA MET A 46 -13.88 -0.95 3.29
C MET A 46 -14.14 -2.42 3.66
N GLN A 47 -15.28 -2.75 4.28
CA GLN A 47 -15.62 -4.16 4.57
C GLN A 47 -15.72 -5.02 3.30
N LYS A 48 -16.29 -4.48 2.21
CA LYS A 48 -16.35 -5.17 0.91
C LYS A 48 -14.96 -5.37 0.33
N ASP A 49 -14.08 -4.40 0.47
CA ASP A 49 -12.70 -4.45 -0.01
C ASP A 49 -11.88 -5.53 0.73
N PHE A 50 -12.08 -5.64 2.05
CA PHE A 50 -11.55 -6.74 2.86
C PHE A 50 -12.12 -8.09 2.40
N ALA A 51 -13.43 -8.18 2.16
CA ALA A 51 -14.06 -9.42 1.69
C ALA A 51 -13.44 -9.89 0.36
N ILE A 52 -13.24 -8.99 -0.61
CA ILE A 52 -12.56 -9.30 -1.88
C ILE A 52 -11.15 -9.85 -1.64
N SER A 53 -10.41 -9.24 -0.71
CA SER A 53 -9.03 -9.67 -0.38
C SER A 53 -9.02 -11.05 0.26
N LEU A 54 -9.92 -11.31 1.22
CA LEU A 54 -10.06 -12.62 1.86
C LEU A 54 -10.48 -13.71 0.88
N ILE A 55 -11.40 -13.43 -0.06
CA ILE A 55 -11.83 -14.42 -1.06
C ILE A 55 -10.64 -14.87 -1.92
N LYS A 56 -9.77 -13.94 -2.33
CA LYS A 56 -8.60 -14.27 -3.16
C LYS A 56 -7.63 -15.19 -2.42
N VAL A 57 -7.30 -14.86 -1.18
CA VAL A 57 -6.45 -15.70 -0.32
C VAL A 57 -7.09 -17.07 -0.14
N ALA A 58 -8.35 -17.11 0.28
CA ALA A 58 -9.06 -18.35 0.52
C ALA A 58 -9.13 -19.24 -0.73
N ALA A 59 -9.40 -18.67 -1.91
CA ALA A 59 -9.46 -19.42 -3.16
C ALA A 59 -8.09 -19.95 -3.64
N ASN A 60 -6.97 -19.36 -3.20
CA ASN A 60 -5.63 -19.88 -3.47
C ASN A 60 -5.31 -21.13 -2.65
N HIS A 61 -5.93 -21.30 -1.48
CA HIS A 61 -5.61 -22.36 -0.52
C HIS A 61 -6.71 -23.41 -0.34
N ILE A 62 -7.98 -23.06 -0.61
CA ILE A 62 -9.16 -23.90 -0.41
C ILE A 62 -9.78 -24.23 -1.78
N PRO A 63 -9.65 -25.47 -2.29
CA PRO A 63 -10.14 -25.84 -3.62
C PRO A 63 -11.63 -25.61 -3.84
N PHE A 64 -12.45 -25.77 -2.80
CA PHE A 64 -13.90 -25.47 -2.85
C PHE A 64 -14.17 -24.04 -3.36
N LEU A 65 -13.36 -23.07 -2.93
CA LEU A 65 -13.53 -21.65 -3.27
C LEU A 65 -12.90 -21.24 -4.60
N LYS A 66 -12.10 -22.10 -5.23
CA LYS A 66 -11.45 -21.81 -6.51
C LYS A 66 -12.44 -21.48 -7.62
N ASN A 67 -13.63 -22.07 -7.58
CA ASN A 67 -14.73 -21.85 -8.53
C ASN A 67 -15.39 -20.47 -8.46
N TYR A 68 -14.95 -19.61 -7.54
CA TYR A 68 -15.43 -18.25 -7.36
C TYR A 68 -14.39 -17.19 -7.74
N GLN A 69 -13.15 -17.58 -8.12
CA GLN A 69 -12.11 -16.63 -8.52
C GLN A 69 -12.51 -15.81 -9.76
N ASP A 70 -13.27 -16.40 -10.68
CA ASP A 70 -13.67 -15.75 -11.94
C ASP A 70 -14.81 -14.73 -11.78
N VAL A 71 -15.46 -14.70 -10.62
CA VAL A 71 -16.57 -13.77 -10.31
C VAL A 71 -16.17 -12.67 -9.35
N VAL A 72 -14.94 -12.68 -8.85
CA VAL A 72 -14.40 -11.68 -7.92
C VAL A 72 -13.51 -10.71 -8.70
N PRO A 73 -13.61 -9.39 -8.45
CA PRO A 73 -12.74 -8.42 -9.11
C PRO A 73 -11.25 -8.75 -8.91
N GLU A 74 -10.48 -8.74 -9.99
CA GLU A 74 -9.02 -8.97 -9.95
C GLU A 74 -8.32 -7.98 -9.01
N ASN A 75 -8.84 -6.76 -8.90
CA ASN A 75 -8.34 -5.72 -8.02
C ASN A 75 -9.47 -4.95 -7.35
N VAL A 76 -9.20 -4.33 -6.21
CA VAL A 76 -10.12 -3.46 -5.46
C VAL A 76 -10.10 -2.03 -6.04
N TRP A 77 -10.07 -1.93 -7.37
CA TRP A 77 -9.94 -0.65 -8.04
C TRP A 77 -11.27 0.08 -8.06
N ASN A 78 -11.21 1.37 -7.78
CA ASN A 78 -12.35 2.28 -7.87
C ASN A 78 -12.17 3.22 -9.08
N GLU A 79 -13.13 4.12 -9.26
CA GLU A 79 -13.16 5.11 -10.34
C GLU A 79 -11.93 6.04 -10.36
N LEU A 80 -11.19 6.13 -9.25
CA LEU A 80 -9.97 6.93 -9.12
C LEU A 80 -8.70 6.13 -9.43
N THR A 81 -8.84 4.83 -9.72
CA THR A 81 -7.70 3.96 -10.05
C THR A 81 -7.52 3.93 -11.57
N PRO A 82 -6.38 4.45 -12.10
CA PRO A 82 -6.13 4.47 -13.54
C PRO A 82 -6.14 3.08 -14.16
N ALA A 83 -6.75 2.98 -15.34
CA ALA A 83 -6.59 1.79 -16.17
C ALA A 83 -5.11 1.59 -16.53
N GLY A 84 -4.60 0.37 -16.39
CA GLY A 84 -3.24 0.03 -16.80
C GLY A 84 -2.15 0.21 -15.73
N LEU A 85 -2.49 0.36 -14.45
CA LEU A 85 -1.50 0.26 -13.35
C LEU A 85 -0.77 -1.09 -13.31
N ASN A 86 -1.34 -2.13 -13.91
CA ASN A 86 -0.69 -3.45 -14.04
C ASN A 86 0.42 -3.46 -15.12
N GLN A 87 0.58 -2.38 -15.89
CA GLN A 87 1.61 -2.32 -16.91
C GLN A 87 2.98 -2.11 -16.27
N LYS A 88 3.95 -2.90 -16.72
CA LYS A 88 5.32 -2.78 -16.26
C LYS A 88 5.91 -1.44 -16.74
N ASN A 89 6.38 -0.62 -15.81
CA ASN A 89 7.11 0.60 -16.12
C ASN A 89 8.54 0.28 -16.60
N HIS A 90 9.12 1.19 -17.39
CA HIS A 90 10.52 1.10 -17.77
C HIS A 90 11.37 1.91 -16.80
N VAL A 91 12.36 1.26 -16.20
CA VAL A 91 13.29 1.89 -15.26
C VAL A 91 14.66 1.97 -15.92
N ILE A 92 15.18 3.19 -16.05
CA ILE A 92 16.48 3.47 -16.64
C ILE A 92 17.39 4.00 -15.53
N PRO A 93 18.40 3.23 -15.07
CA PRO A 93 19.32 3.71 -14.06
C PRO A 93 20.15 4.86 -14.62
N LEU A 94 20.31 5.92 -13.83
CA LEU A 94 21.17 7.05 -14.15
C LEU A 94 22.59 6.82 -13.63
N PRO A 95 23.58 7.56 -14.16
CA PRO A 95 24.94 7.55 -13.62
C PRO A 95 24.96 7.85 -12.13
N VAL A 96 25.76 7.09 -11.38
CA VAL A 96 25.96 7.32 -9.95
C VAL A 96 26.72 8.63 -9.76
N LEU A 97 26.15 9.54 -8.97
CA LEU A 97 26.78 10.81 -8.65
C LEU A 97 27.58 10.66 -7.36
N HIS A 98 28.84 11.09 -7.34
CA HIS A 98 29.63 11.19 -6.12
C HIS A 98 29.25 12.45 -5.35
N ARG A 99 28.02 12.45 -4.85
CA ARG A 99 27.39 13.51 -4.06
C ARG A 99 26.70 12.91 -2.85
N ASN A 100 26.72 13.66 -1.76
CA ASN A 100 26.10 13.34 -0.50
C ASN A 100 24.77 14.06 -0.41
N GLU A 101 23.68 13.31 -0.56
CA GLU A 101 22.35 13.87 -0.40
C GLU A 101 22.09 14.47 0.99
N GLN A 102 22.94 14.28 1.99
CA GLN A 102 22.81 14.89 3.33
C GLN A 102 23.19 16.37 3.38
N LYS A 103 23.86 16.90 2.36
CA LYS A 103 24.31 18.29 2.33
C LYS A 103 23.60 19.07 1.22
N TYR A 104 23.09 20.26 1.56
CA TYR A 104 22.27 21.02 0.63
C TYR A 104 23.00 21.51 -0.62
N ASP A 105 24.28 21.87 -0.51
CA ASP A 105 25.13 22.24 -1.65
C ASP A 105 25.26 21.07 -2.64
N GLU A 106 25.55 19.87 -2.13
CA GLU A 106 25.65 18.67 -2.97
C GLU A 106 24.28 18.21 -3.51
N VAL A 107 23.17 18.51 -2.81
CA VAL A 107 21.80 18.30 -3.33
C VAL A 107 21.47 19.27 -4.47
N VAL A 108 21.91 20.54 -4.39
CA VAL A 108 21.76 21.49 -5.50
C VAL A 108 22.48 20.98 -6.73
N ASP A 109 23.70 20.45 -6.59
CA ASP A 109 24.43 19.82 -7.70
C ASP A 109 23.66 18.63 -8.31
N ILE A 110 23.01 17.80 -7.48
CA ILE A 110 22.18 16.68 -7.95
C ILE A 110 21.00 17.20 -8.78
N LEU A 111 20.33 18.27 -8.34
CA LEU A 111 19.18 18.85 -9.05
C LEU A 111 19.61 19.58 -10.34
N ASP A 112 20.76 20.26 -10.33
CA ASP A 112 21.35 20.85 -11.53
C ASP A 112 21.67 19.75 -12.57
N PHE A 113 22.24 18.62 -12.12
CA PHE A 113 22.44 17.44 -13.00
C PHE A 113 21.12 16.94 -13.60
N PHE A 114 20.04 16.85 -12.81
CA PHE A 114 18.72 16.45 -13.34
C PHE A 114 18.17 17.43 -14.36
N GLU A 115 18.28 18.74 -14.10
CA GLU A 115 17.86 19.77 -15.05
C GLU A 115 18.64 19.66 -16.38
N ASP A 116 19.95 19.47 -16.32
CA ASP A 116 20.80 19.36 -17.51
C ASP A 116 20.50 18.08 -18.28
N PHE A 117 20.49 16.93 -17.60
CA PHE A 117 20.21 15.64 -18.19
C PHE A 117 18.85 15.61 -18.90
N LEU A 118 17.79 16.07 -18.22
CA LEU A 118 16.45 16.11 -18.82
C LEU A 118 16.41 17.05 -20.02
N THR A 119 17.03 18.24 -19.92
CA THR A 119 17.08 19.19 -21.04
C THR A 119 17.78 18.57 -22.25
N GLU A 120 18.88 17.86 -22.04
CA GLU A 120 19.59 17.14 -23.10
C GLU A 120 18.69 16.07 -23.73
N CYS A 121 18.03 15.22 -22.93
CA CYS A 121 17.13 14.19 -23.44
C CYS A 121 16.00 14.75 -24.31
N TYR A 122 15.33 15.82 -23.86
CA TYR A 122 14.26 16.46 -24.63
C TYR A 122 14.78 17.07 -25.93
N ASN A 123 15.92 17.77 -25.88
CA ASN A 123 16.56 18.34 -27.07
C ASN A 123 16.96 17.25 -28.08
N SER A 124 17.53 16.14 -27.62
CA SER A 124 17.87 14.99 -28.47
C SER A 124 16.65 14.33 -29.10
N ALA A 125 15.50 14.39 -28.43
CA ALA A 125 14.21 13.94 -28.97
C ALA A 125 13.56 14.97 -29.92
N GLY A 126 14.17 16.14 -30.12
CA GLY A 126 13.60 17.22 -30.93
C GLY A 126 12.41 17.92 -30.29
N VAL A 127 12.26 17.80 -28.97
CA VAL A 127 11.15 18.38 -28.20
C VAL A 127 11.71 19.50 -27.33
N ASP A 128 11.15 20.71 -27.45
CA ASP A 128 11.48 21.78 -26.50
C ASP A 128 10.90 21.44 -25.13
N ARG A 129 11.79 21.31 -24.13
CA ARG A 129 11.39 21.06 -22.75
C ARG A 129 10.52 22.18 -22.20
N GLY A 130 10.73 23.44 -22.63
CA GLY A 130 9.90 24.59 -22.26
C GLY A 130 9.49 24.60 -20.78
N THR A 131 8.19 24.44 -20.53
CA THR A 131 7.53 24.39 -19.21
C THR A 131 7.17 22.98 -18.73
N ILE A 132 7.61 21.93 -19.44
CA ILE A 132 7.33 20.54 -19.08
C ILE A 132 7.93 20.26 -17.71
N LYS A 133 7.06 19.80 -16.80
CA LYS A 133 7.44 19.42 -15.44
C LYS A 133 7.73 17.93 -15.38
N THR A 134 8.80 17.59 -14.67
CA THR A 134 9.22 16.22 -14.41
C THR A 134 9.08 15.96 -12.92
N HIS A 135 8.35 14.90 -12.61
CA HIS A 135 8.19 14.39 -11.25
C HIS A 135 9.52 13.84 -10.76
N ILE A 136 9.98 14.28 -9.59
CA ILE A 136 11.15 13.73 -8.89
C ILE A 136 10.78 13.26 -7.48
N GLY A 137 11.56 12.35 -6.92
CA GLY A 137 11.31 11.82 -5.58
C GLY A 137 12.48 11.02 -5.02
N GLY A 138 12.28 10.54 -3.81
CA GLY A 138 13.19 9.68 -3.05
C GLY A 138 12.54 9.36 -1.70
N ASP A 139 13.30 8.93 -0.70
CA ASP A 139 12.73 8.74 0.63
C ASP A 139 12.23 10.08 1.26
N GLN A 140 11.64 10.00 2.46
CA GLN A 140 11.12 11.19 3.13
C GLN A 140 12.20 12.27 3.37
N LEU A 141 13.43 11.87 3.68
CA LEU A 141 14.54 12.81 3.90
C LEU A 141 15.02 13.40 2.57
N THR A 142 15.17 12.58 1.52
CA THR A 142 15.51 13.05 0.18
C THR A 142 14.48 14.07 -0.30
N ARG A 143 13.18 13.81 -0.10
CA ARG A 143 12.10 14.75 -0.44
C ARG A 143 12.25 16.10 0.27
N GLU A 144 12.53 16.10 1.57
CA GLU A 144 12.73 17.32 2.35
C GLU A 144 13.95 18.11 1.87
N ARG A 145 15.03 17.41 1.54
CA ARG A 145 16.26 18.04 1.05
C ARG A 145 16.11 18.59 -0.35
N PHE A 146 15.42 17.88 -1.25
CA PHE A 146 15.08 18.40 -2.58
C PHE A 146 14.19 19.64 -2.48
N SER A 147 13.19 19.61 -1.58
CA SER A 147 12.32 20.76 -1.32
C SER A 147 13.08 21.95 -0.74
N GLY A 148 14.06 21.70 0.13
CA GLY A 148 14.94 22.74 0.67
C GLY A 148 15.88 23.34 -0.36
N ALA A 149 16.48 22.52 -1.23
CA ALA A 149 17.33 22.99 -2.34
C ALA A 149 16.54 23.87 -3.33
N LYS A 150 15.30 23.49 -3.63
CA LYS A 150 14.38 24.32 -4.42
C LYS A 150 14.09 25.67 -3.75
N ARG A 151 13.89 25.69 -2.42
CA ARG A 151 13.73 26.94 -1.65
C ARG A 151 14.97 27.83 -1.69
N LEU A 152 16.17 27.25 -1.61
CA LEU A 152 17.44 27.99 -1.72
C LEU A 152 17.59 28.69 -3.07
N ARG A 153 17.00 28.12 -4.13
CA ARG A 153 17.10 28.62 -5.49
C ARG A 153 15.86 29.38 -5.98
N ALA A 154 14.87 29.62 -5.12
CA ALA A 154 13.61 30.26 -5.49
C ALA A 154 13.74 31.68 -6.06
N GLY A 155 14.88 32.35 -5.83
CA GLY A 155 15.18 33.69 -6.37
C GLY A 155 15.96 33.68 -7.70
N GLY A 156 16.12 32.52 -8.35
CA GLY A 156 16.76 32.43 -9.66
C GLY A 156 16.02 33.23 -10.75
N LEU A 157 16.71 33.52 -11.85
CA LEU A 157 16.18 34.32 -12.95
C LEU A 157 15.49 33.48 -14.02
N SER A 158 15.64 32.15 -13.97
CA SER A 158 15.04 31.21 -14.91
C SER A 158 14.39 30.02 -14.22
N ALA A 159 13.42 29.38 -14.90
CA ALA A 159 12.76 28.16 -14.42
C ALA A 159 13.76 27.02 -14.14
N LYS A 160 14.87 26.97 -14.88
CA LYS A 160 15.99 26.05 -14.64
C LYS A 160 16.67 26.35 -13.31
N GLU A 161 17.11 27.60 -13.12
CA GLU A 161 17.82 28.03 -11.92
C GLU A 161 16.99 27.82 -10.67
N CYS A 162 15.68 28.03 -10.74
CA CYS A 162 14.71 27.84 -9.66
C CYS A 162 14.23 26.40 -9.45
N PHE A 163 14.69 25.44 -10.26
CA PHE A 163 14.19 24.06 -10.28
C PHE A 163 12.65 23.96 -10.42
N GLU A 164 12.03 24.90 -11.13
CA GLU A 164 10.56 24.94 -11.27
C GLU A 164 10.02 23.72 -12.00
N ARG A 165 10.79 23.22 -12.98
CA ARG A 165 10.46 22.06 -13.81
C ARG A 165 10.65 20.73 -13.09
N LEU A 166 11.37 20.69 -11.97
CA LEU A 166 11.44 19.52 -11.11
C LEU A 166 10.29 19.56 -10.10
N SER A 167 9.13 19.07 -10.53
CA SER A 167 7.88 19.13 -9.77
C SER A 167 6.86 18.12 -10.32
N PRO A 168 6.04 17.48 -9.47
CA PRO A 168 6.09 17.53 -8.00
C PRO A 168 7.33 16.83 -7.42
N ILE A 169 7.63 17.11 -6.15
CA ILE A 169 8.63 16.38 -5.36
C ILE A 169 7.88 15.48 -4.37
N THR A 170 7.89 14.18 -4.59
CA THR A 170 7.19 13.21 -3.73
C THR A 170 8.15 12.36 -2.91
N PHE A 171 7.60 11.66 -1.92
CA PHE A 171 8.33 10.64 -1.17
C PHE A 171 7.93 9.24 -1.65
N GLU A 172 8.88 8.32 -1.63
CA GLU A 172 8.70 6.91 -1.94
C GLU A 172 8.25 6.15 -0.69
N MET A 173 7.39 5.16 -0.86
CA MET A 173 6.73 4.46 0.24
C MET A 173 7.53 3.28 0.80
N PHE A 174 8.73 2.99 0.31
CA PHE A 174 9.51 1.83 0.74
C PHE A 174 9.73 1.82 2.27
N HIS A 175 10.21 2.93 2.83
CA HIS A 175 10.41 3.03 4.29
C HIS A 175 9.10 3.01 5.07
N LEU A 176 7.99 3.50 4.48
CA LEU A 176 6.67 3.40 5.09
C LEU A 176 6.24 1.94 5.21
N LEU A 177 6.39 1.15 4.14
CA LEU A 177 6.10 -0.29 4.15
C LEU A 177 6.98 -1.03 5.16
N MET A 178 8.28 -0.73 5.21
CA MET A 178 9.18 -1.31 6.20
C MET A 178 8.77 -0.95 7.63
N ASN A 179 8.35 0.29 7.88
CA ASN A 179 7.86 0.69 9.19
C ASN A 179 6.54 0.02 9.56
N TYR A 180 5.67 -0.28 8.59
CA TYR A 180 4.46 -1.05 8.81
C TYR A 180 4.75 -2.50 9.20
N VAL A 181 5.71 -3.16 8.53
CA VAL A 181 6.19 -4.50 8.91
C VAL A 181 6.78 -4.48 10.33
N LYS A 182 7.61 -3.49 10.66
CA LYS A 182 8.13 -3.31 12.03
C LYS A 182 7.04 -3.18 13.08
N LEU A 183 5.96 -2.47 12.77
CA LEU A 183 4.83 -2.34 13.67
C LEU A 183 4.28 -3.75 13.96
N ILE A 184 3.92 -4.52 12.93
CA ILE A 184 3.42 -5.89 13.10
C ILE A 184 4.33 -6.74 13.99
N PHE A 185 5.65 -6.75 13.73
CA PHE A 185 6.60 -7.48 14.57
C PHE A 185 6.62 -6.97 16.02
N LYS A 186 6.60 -5.66 16.23
CA LYS A 186 6.54 -5.07 17.58
C LYS A 186 5.30 -5.50 18.36
N GLN A 187 4.16 -5.74 17.69
CA GLN A 187 2.95 -6.20 18.36
C GLN A 187 2.86 -7.72 18.52
N LEU A 188 3.31 -8.49 17.53
CA LEU A 188 2.98 -9.91 17.39
C LEU A 188 4.20 -10.86 17.50
N TYR A 189 5.42 -10.33 17.50
CA TYR A 189 6.65 -11.10 17.57
C TYR A 189 7.35 -10.90 18.90
N ASN A 190 7.68 -12.01 19.57
CA ASN A 190 8.51 -12.04 20.76
C ASN A 190 9.48 -13.21 20.63
N GLU A 191 10.79 -12.94 20.70
CA GLU A 191 11.81 -13.99 20.56
C GLU A 191 11.69 -15.13 21.56
N ASN A 192 11.11 -14.86 22.74
CA ASN A 192 10.94 -15.84 23.81
C ASN A 192 9.68 -16.69 23.68
N SER A 193 8.79 -16.41 22.72
CA SER A 193 7.50 -17.11 22.58
C SER A 193 7.58 -18.35 21.68
N THR A 194 8.75 -18.96 21.54
CA THR A 194 8.96 -20.15 20.67
C THR A 194 8.07 -21.35 21.03
N GLY A 195 7.70 -21.49 22.30
CA GLY A 195 6.79 -22.53 22.79
C GLY A 195 5.31 -22.14 22.82
N GLU A 196 4.97 -20.88 22.49
CA GLU A 196 3.61 -20.36 22.59
C GLU A 196 2.92 -20.45 21.21
N LEU A 197 2.08 -21.47 21.05
CA LEU A 197 1.34 -21.73 19.82
C LEU A 197 0.52 -20.50 19.40
N GLY A 198 0.54 -20.17 18.10
CA GLY A 198 -0.17 -19.00 17.58
C GLY A 198 0.56 -17.67 17.78
N THR A 199 1.80 -17.67 18.26
CA THR A 199 2.69 -16.50 18.17
C THR A 199 3.53 -16.55 16.90
N MET A 200 3.88 -15.38 16.34
CA MET A 200 4.69 -15.32 15.12
C MET A 200 6.02 -16.06 15.25
N LYS A 201 6.67 -16.02 16.43
CA LYS A 201 7.94 -16.71 16.66
C LYS A 201 7.80 -18.24 16.67
N CYS A 202 6.76 -18.75 17.35
CA CYS A 202 6.47 -20.18 17.38
C CYS A 202 6.20 -20.68 15.97
N GLU A 203 5.32 -20.01 15.23
CA GLU A 203 4.97 -20.41 13.87
C GLU A 203 6.16 -20.36 12.91
N ALA A 204 6.95 -19.28 12.93
CA ALA A 204 8.17 -19.18 12.12
C ALA A 204 9.13 -20.36 12.38
N THR A 205 9.25 -20.79 13.64
CA THR A 205 10.10 -21.93 14.03
C THR A 205 9.52 -23.25 13.53
N ARG A 206 8.20 -23.47 13.65
CA ARG A 206 7.51 -24.69 13.21
C ARG A 206 7.65 -24.94 11.70
N ILE A 207 7.64 -23.88 10.90
CA ILE A 207 7.79 -23.96 9.44
C ILE A 207 9.22 -23.70 8.96
N PHE A 208 10.21 -23.73 9.85
CA PHE A 208 11.64 -23.57 9.56
C PHE A 208 12.02 -22.27 8.81
N ARG A 209 11.31 -21.16 9.08
CA ARG A 209 11.65 -19.82 8.56
C ARG A 209 12.72 -19.16 9.44
N THR A 210 13.95 -19.66 9.35
CA THR A 210 15.08 -19.23 10.20
C THR A 210 15.59 -17.82 9.92
N SER A 211 15.29 -17.26 8.74
CA SER A 211 15.66 -15.89 8.36
C SER A 211 14.74 -14.81 8.95
N VAL A 212 13.64 -15.20 9.59
CA VAL A 212 12.67 -14.27 10.19
C VAL A 212 13.17 -13.78 11.54
N ASN A 213 13.26 -12.46 11.73
CA ASN A 213 13.71 -11.87 12.98
C ASN A 213 13.07 -10.53 13.31
N GLU A 214 13.32 -10.04 14.52
CA GLU A 214 12.77 -8.76 14.99
C GLU A 214 13.45 -7.55 14.30
N ASN A 215 14.64 -7.73 13.73
CA ASN A 215 15.38 -6.67 13.02
C ASN A 215 15.00 -6.59 11.53
N VAL A 216 13.78 -6.10 11.30
CA VAL A 216 13.18 -5.90 9.97
C VAL A 216 14.05 -5.07 9.02
N ASN A 217 14.90 -4.16 9.52
CA ASN A 217 15.76 -3.35 8.64
C ASN A 217 16.72 -4.20 7.81
N GLU A 218 17.21 -5.28 8.40
CA GLU A 218 18.22 -6.14 7.79
C GLU A 218 17.60 -7.31 7.02
N ASN A 219 16.33 -7.65 7.31
CA ASN A 219 15.67 -8.87 6.84
C ASN A 219 14.29 -8.62 6.23
N TYR A 220 14.06 -7.38 5.77
CA TYR A 220 12.77 -6.88 5.30
C TYR A 220 12.02 -7.85 4.37
N ASP A 221 12.68 -8.40 3.35
CA ASP A 221 12.02 -9.29 2.40
C ASP A 221 11.59 -10.62 3.04
N ALA A 222 12.44 -11.22 3.88
CA ALA A 222 12.11 -12.46 4.59
C ALA A 222 10.96 -12.25 5.58
N ASP A 223 10.98 -11.13 6.32
CA ASP A 223 9.98 -10.79 7.32
C ASP A 223 8.63 -10.45 6.69
N LYS A 224 8.66 -9.68 5.59
CA LYS A 224 7.47 -9.35 4.78
C LYS A 224 6.82 -10.62 4.23
N ASP A 225 7.61 -11.50 3.60
CA ASP A 225 7.11 -12.76 3.03
C ASP A 225 6.52 -13.69 4.10
N PHE A 226 7.12 -13.69 5.30
CA PHE A 226 6.58 -14.43 6.44
C PHE A 226 5.26 -13.86 6.94
N ILE A 227 5.12 -12.53 7.09
CA ILE A 227 3.85 -11.90 7.46
C ILE A 227 2.73 -12.30 6.50
N VAL A 228 2.98 -12.27 5.19
CA VAL A 228 1.97 -12.68 4.20
C VAL A 228 1.53 -14.12 4.46
N SER A 229 2.50 -15.04 4.59
CA SER A 229 2.21 -16.46 4.87
C SER A 229 1.43 -16.64 6.18
N TYR A 230 1.80 -15.88 7.21
CA TYR A 230 1.18 -15.92 8.52
C TYR A 230 -0.27 -15.43 8.47
N VAL A 231 -0.52 -14.27 7.86
CA VAL A 231 -1.87 -13.71 7.70
C VAL A 231 -2.74 -14.63 6.83
N ASP A 232 -2.20 -15.18 5.73
CA ASP A 232 -2.93 -16.09 4.87
C ASP A 232 -3.37 -17.36 5.61
N ALA A 233 -2.52 -17.91 6.49
CA ALA A 233 -2.88 -19.06 7.31
C ALA A 233 -4.06 -18.77 8.25
N TYR A 234 -4.09 -17.59 8.89
CA TYR A 234 -5.20 -17.19 9.75
C TYR A 234 -6.48 -16.89 8.96
N ILE A 235 -6.37 -16.36 7.74
CA ILE A 235 -7.52 -16.21 6.84
C ILE A 235 -8.09 -17.58 6.49
N VAL A 236 -7.24 -18.55 6.12
CA VAL A 236 -7.68 -19.91 5.82
C VAL A 236 -8.36 -20.55 7.02
N GLU A 237 -7.78 -20.43 8.21
CA GLU A 237 -8.38 -20.95 9.45
C GLU A 237 -9.76 -20.35 9.72
N ALA A 238 -9.91 -19.02 9.63
CA ALA A 238 -11.19 -18.34 9.85
C ALA A 238 -12.25 -18.77 8.82
N VAL A 239 -11.85 -18.98 7.57
CA VAL A 239 -12.73 -19.46 6.50
C VAL A 239 -13.13 -20.92 6.73
N MET A 240 -12.19 -21.78 7.12
CA MET A 240 -12.47 -23.17 7.46
C MET A 240 -13.43 -23.28 8.64
N ASP A 241 -13.20 -22.53 9.71
CA ASP A 241 -14.14 -22.48 10.83
C ASP A 241 -15.50 -22.00 10.33
N TYR A 242 -15.60 -20.86 9.65
CA TYR A 242 -16.89 -20.37 9.14
C TYR A 242 -17.67 -21.43 8.34
N PHE A 243 -17.03 -22.11 7.39
CA PHE A 243 -17.68 -23.14 6.56
C PHE A 243 -17.76 -24.54 7.23
N GLY A 244 -17.22 -24.71 8.43
CA GLY A 244 -17.21 -25.99 9.15
C GLY A 244 -16.37 -27.06 8.44
N MET A 245 -15.14 -26.71 8.07
CA MET A 245 -14.17 -27.55 7.39
C MET A 245 -13.09 -28.02 8.38
N ASP A 246 -12.72 -29.30 8.33
CA ASP A 246 -11.66 -29.87 9.19
C ASP A 246 -10.26 -29.58 8.65
N ASP A 247 -10.14 -29.52 7.32
CA ASP A 247 -8.91 -29.20 6.59
C ASP A 247 -9.23 -28.53 5.24
N PRO A 248 -8.25 -27.88 4.57
CA PRO A 248 -8.50 -27.13 3.33
C PRO A 248 -9.05 -27.95 2.17
N LEU A 249 -8.87 -29.27 2.17
CA LEU A 249 -9.35 -30.20 1.14
C LEU A 249 -10.71 -30.82 1.49
N SER A 250 -11.17 -30.67 2.73
CA SER A 250 -12.48 -31.14 3.17
C SER A 250 -13.62 -30.41 2.46
N SER A 251 -14.84 -30.96 2.52
CA SER A 251 -16.03 -30.29 2.00
C SER A 251 -16.66 -29.43 3.09
N PRO A 252 -17.18 -28.23 2.77
CA PRO A 252 -17.87 -27.40 3.74
C PRO A 252 -19.13 -28.10 4.26
N THR A 253 -19.40 -27.95 5.56
CA THR A 253 -20.58 -28.52 6.25
C THR A 253 -21.60 -27.45 6.64
N ARG A 254 -21.19 -26.18 6.66
CA ARG A 254 -22.01 -25.00 6.97
C ARG A 254 -21.99 -24.00 5.83
N HIS A 255 -23.02 -23.16 5.75
CA HIS A 255 -23.11 -22.02 4.83
C HIS A 255 -22.90 -22.36 3.34
N CYS A 256 -23.16 -23.61 2.93
CA CYS A 256 -23.01 -24.05 1.55
C CYS A 256 -24.02 -23.38 0.60
N PRO A 257 -23.68 -23.19 -0.68
CA PRO A 257 -24.62 -22.67 -1.68
C PRO A 257 -25.82 -23.61 -1.84
N LEU A 258 -27.02 -23.03 -1.97
CA LEU A 258 -28.29 -23.77 -2.06
C LEU A 258 -28.44 -24.59 -3.36
N SER A 259 -27.68 -24.26 -4.41
CA SER A 259 -27.72 -24.92 -5.71
C SER A 259 -26.31 -25.12 -6.25
N GLN A 260 -26.07 -26.27 -6.88
CA GLN A 260 -24.81 -26.55 -7.60
C GLN A 260 -24.76 -25.87 -8.98
N THR A 261 -25.92 -25.53 -9.55
CA THR A 261 -26.02 -24.78 -10.82
C THR A 261 -26.35 -23.33 -10.50
N GLN A 262 -25.31 -22.54 -10.24
CA GLN A 262 -25.40 -21.08 -10.06
C GLN A 262 -24.92 -20.37 -11.32
N THR A 263 -25.64 -19.33 -11.73
CA THR A 263 -25.16 -18.33 -12.68
C THR A 263 -23.99 -17.56 -12.09
N LYS A 264 -23.20 -16.86 -12.93
CA LYS A 264 -22.08 -16.02 -12.46
C LYS A 264 -22.52 -14.95 -11.46
N ALA A 265 -23.68 -14.33 -11.69
CA ALA A 265 -24.23 -13.31 -10.79
C ALA A 265 -24.61 -13.90 -9.43
N GLU A 266 -25.21 -15.09 -9.40
CA GLU A 266 -25.55 -15.78 -8.15
C GLU A 266 -24.30 -16.20 -7.37
N LYS A 267 -23.26 -16.69 -8.07
CA LYS A 267 -21.97 -16.99 -7.45
C LYS A 267 -21.34 -15.75 -6.81
N GLN A 268 -21.30 -14.65 -7.55
CA GLN A 268 -20.75 -13.38 -7.07
C GLN A 268 -21.51 -12.87 -5.84
N SER A 269 -22.83 -12.87 -5.92
CA SER A 269 -23.68 -12.39 -4.82
C SER A 269 -23.50 -13.26 -3.58
N TRP A 270 -23.52 -14.59 -3.73
CA TRP A 270 -23.34 -15.52 -2.61
C TRP A 270 -21.96 -15.36 -1.96
N VAL A 271 -20.88 -15.42 -2.73
CA VAL A 271 -19.52 -15.37 -2.16
C VAL A 271 -19.25 -14.04 -1.45
N MET A 272 -19.75 -12.94 -2.00
CA MET A 272 -19.60 -11.62 -1.37
C MET A 272 -20.40 -11.51 -0.07
N ILE A 273 -21.62 -12.06 -0.01
CA ILE A 273 -22.42 -12.06 1.23
C ILE A 273 -21.70 -12.85 2.32
N GLU A 274 -21.29 -14.09 2.05
CA GLU A 274 -20.62 -14.94 3.05
C GLU A 274 -19.31 -14.32 3.54
N PHE A 275 -18.49 -13.78 2.63
CA PHE A 275 -17.23 -13.16 3.03
C PHE A 275 -17.40 -11.81 3.73
N CYS A 276 -18.47 -11.05 3.48
CA CYS A 276 -18.79 -9.89 4.30
C CYS A 276 -19.14 -10.30 5.73
N GLU A 277 -19.84 -11.43 5.93
CA GLU A 277 -20.10 -11.96 7.27
C GLU A 277 -18.84 -12.48 7.95
N ILE A 278 -17.93 -13.15 7.22
CA ILE A 278 -16.60 -13.52 7.73
C ILE A 278 -15.84 -12.27 8.20
N VAL A 279 -15.80 -11.21 7.39
CA VAL A 279 -15.14 -9.95 7.79
C VAL A 279 -15.73 -9.39 9.08
N LYS A 280 -17.06 -9.37 9.22
CA LYS A 280 -17.72 -8.89 10.45
C LYS A 280 -17.40 -9.74 11.67
N ASN A 281 -17.31 -11.06 11.51
CA ASN A 281 -17.13 -11.98 12.62
C ASN A 281 -15.68 -12.10 13.09
N TYR A 282 -14.70 -11.99 12.19
CA TYR A 282 -13.29 -12.25 12.50
C TYR A 282 -12.39 -11.01 12.43
N VAL A 283 -12.74 -10.01 11.60
CA VAL A 283 -11.90 -8.81 11.41
C VAL A 283 -12.50 -7.60 12.14
N TRP A 284 -13.82 -7.42 12.00
CA TRP A 284 -14.60 -6.34 12.61
C TRP A 284 -15.38 -6.79 13.84
N ALA A 285 -14.94 -7.88 14.48
CA ALA A 285 -15.58 -8.43 15.66
C ALA A 285 -15.76 -7.31 16.69
N LYS A 286 -17.01 -6.99 17.01
CA LYS A 286 -17.31 -6.05 18.09
C LYS A 286 -16.98 -6.77 19.39
N ASP A 287 -15.81 -6.49 19.94
CA ASP A 287 -15.51 -6.78 21.32
C ASP A 287 -16.64 -6.20 22.19
N GLU A 288 -17.34 -7.05 22.96
CA GLU A 288 -18.32 -6.59 23.96
C GLU A 288 -17.70 -5.57 24.93
N LYS A 289 -16.37 -5.60 25.09
CA LYS A 289 -15.57 -4.69 25.90
C LYS A 289 -15.34 -3.29 25.28
N THR A 290 -15.57 -3.09 23.99
CA THR A 290 -15.37 -1.77 23.33
C THR A 290 -16.56 -0.83 23.49
N SER A 291 -17.61 -1.26 24.20
CA SER A 291 -18.71 -0.41 24.67
C SER A 291 -18.29 0.67 25.69
N LEU A 292 -17.01 0.73 26.08
CA LEU A 292 -16.44 1.71 27.01
C LEU A 292 -16.13 3.09 26.42
N PHE A 293 -16.20 3.27 25.09
CA PHE A 293 -16.25 4.61 24.49
C PHE A 293 -17.70 5.06 24.26
N LYS A 294 -18.54 4.95 25.29
CA LYS A 294 -19.63 5.93 25.42
C LYS A 294 -18.95 7.27 25.66
N VAL A 295 -18.96 8.14 24.65
CA VAL A 295 -18.70 9.56 24.85
C VAL A 295 -19.75 10.06 25.83
N SER A 296 -19.40 10.02 27.11
CA SER A 296 -20.17 10.64 28.17
C SER A 296 -20.16 12.14 27.91
N GLY A 297 -21.33 12.68 27.57
CA GLY A 297 -21.73 14.06 27.79
C GLY A 297 -20.69 15.13 27.46
N VAL A 298 -20.74 15.65 26.24
CA VAL A 298 -20.51 17.08 26.02
C VAL A 298 -21.82 17.62 25.47
N GLU A 299 -22.73 17.95 26.38
CA GLU A 299 -23.74 18.96 26.11
C GLU A 299 -22.99 20.29 25.98
N CYS A 300 -22.93 20.84 24.77
CA CYS A 300 -22.52 22.23 24.58
C CYS A 300 -23.58 23.13 25.20
N MET A 301 -23.23 23.82 26.28
CA MET A 301 -23.57 25.23 26.43
C MET A 301 -22.60 26.07 25.59
#